data_AF-A0A7Y3TTC7-F1
#
_entry.id   AF-A0A7Y3TTC7-F1
#
_cell.length_a   1.000
_cell.length_b   1.000
_cell.length_c   1.000
_cell.angle_alpha   90.00
_cell.angle_beta   90.00
_cell.angle_gamma   90.00
#
_symmetry.space_group_name_H-M   'P 1'
#
loop_
_entity.id
_entity.type
_entity.pdbx_description
1 polymer ?
#
loop_
_entity_poly.entity_id
_entity_poly.type
_entity_poly.pdbx_seq_one_letter_code
_entity_poly.pdbx_strand_id
1 'polypeptide(L)'
;MSVDRDLKTQMSALEAELETLKGMGDYLIGVRIERSPAGGSASTAAKETCKYARLRAGRGKLLPNGKKSLYIPVEKIAQYQVACDRGRQVQQLEQRIECIKAQIRKTEQSQYRRWDDKSRKGRNNVRKPNLQVTHPALEVLEIDPPLPPTTPAAILVLYRQSPNTPVHAVAAEVWKGSQKIAEVKPVHCMGMRADKVADYIKQLLTSLNQQFAVTKFEDVVKEVPVQNCPVIPCPLKLTVPVP
;
A
#
# COMPACT_ATOMS: atom_id res chain seq x y z
N MET A 1 15.78 7.70 17.92
CA MET A 1 15.71 6.27 18.29
C MET A 1 14.81 5.99 19.50
N SER A 2 14.41 6.97 20.32
CA SER A 2 13.50 6.76 21.47
C SER A 2 12.09 6.34 21.07
N VAL A 3 11.44 7.09 20.16
CA VAL A 3 9.99 6.96 19.90
C VAL A 3 9.57 5.58 19.39
N ASP A 4 10.39 4.94 18.54
CA ASP A 4 10.08 3.60 18.02
C ASP A 4 10.16 2.51 19.10
N ARG A 5 11.10 2.67 20.05
CA ARG A 5 11.23 1.78 21.20
C ARG A 5 10.06 1.94 22.16
N ASP A 6 9.62 3.18 22.38
CA ASP A 6 8.49 3.51 23.24
C ASP A 6 7.18 2.95 22.65
N LEU A 7 6.95 3.11 21.35
CA LEU A 7 5.78 2.56 20.65
C LEU A 7 5.76 1.03 20.66
N LYS A 8 6.92 0.38 20.47
CA LYS A 8 7.03 -1.09 20.55
C LYS A 8 6.74 -1.61 21.96
N THR A 9 7.15 -0.88 22.99
CA THR A 9 6.88 -1.21 24.39
C THR A 9 5.40 -1.03 24.74
N GLN A 10 4.77 0.03 24.22
CA GLN A 10 3.32 0.22 24.36
C GLN A 10 2.52 -0.87 23.65
N MET A 11 2.95 -1.27 22.44
CA MET A 11 2.33 -2.35 21.68
C MET A 11 2.39 -3.67 22.46
N SER A 12 3.57 -4.05 22.98
CA SER A 12 3.71 -5.31 23.72
C SER A 12 2.90 -5.32 25.02
N ALA A 13 2.79 -4.17 25.70
CA ALA A 13 1.93 -4.04 26.89
C ALA A 13 0.44 -4.25 26.55
N LEU A 14 -0.05 -3.65 25.46
CA LEU A 14 -1.43 -3.83 25.00
C LEU A 14 -1.70 -5.26 24.51
N GLU A 15 -0.72 -5.92 23.89
CA GLU A 15 -0.81 -7.32 23.49
C GLU A 15 -0.93 -8.25 24.71
N ALA A 16 -0.18 -7.97 25.79
CA ALA A 16 -0.29 -8.71 27.05
C ALA A 16 -1.64 -8.48 27.76
N GLU A 17 -2.15 -7.24 27.75
CA GLU A 17 -3.48 -6.92 28.29
C GLU A 17 -4.58 -7.64 27.50
N LEU A 18 -4.47 -7.68 26.17
CA LEU A 18 -5.40 -8.37 25.29
C LEU A 18 -5.42 -9.88 25.53
N GLU A 19 -4.25 -10.52 25.69
CA GLU A 19 -4.17 -11.95 26.01
C GLU A 19 -4.78 -12.25 27.38
N THR A 20 -4.50 -11.42 28.39
CA THR A 20 -5.13 -11.54 29.71
C THR A 20 -6.65 -11.48 29.60
N LEU A 21 -7.16 -10.50 28.85
CA LEU A 21 -8.59 -10.29 28.66
C LEU A 21 -9.26 -11.45 27.92
N LYS A 22 -8.60 -12.01 26.89
CA LYS A 22 -9.06 -13.21 26.17
C LYS A 22 -9.04 -14.47 27.05
N GLY A 23 -8.09 -14.56 27.99
CA GLY A 23 -7.97 -15.66 28.96
C GLY A 23 -9.04 -15.66 30.06
N MET A 24 -9.71 -14.53 30.33
CA MET A 24 -10.76 -14.41 31.35
C MET A 24 -12.10 -15.08 30.96
N GLY A 25 -12.22 -15.61 29.75
CA GLY A 25 -13.36 -16.40 29.27
C GLY A 25 -14.02 -15.84 28.00
N ASP A 26 -15.24 -16.30 27.71
CA ASP A 26 -15.95 -15.98 26.47
C ASP A 26 -16.16 -14.48 26.23
N TYR A 27 -16.04 -14.05 24.97
CA TYR A 27 -16.29 -12.67 24.55
C TYR A 27 -17.08 -12.63 23.25
N LEU A 28 -17.92 -11.60 23.08
CA LEU A 28 -18.77 -11.43 21.91
C LEU A 28 -18.55 -10.07 21.28
N ILE A 29 -17.97 -10.05 20.07
CA ILE A 29 -17.63 -8.82 19.35
C ILE A 29 -18.82 -8.38 18.48
N GLY A 30 -19.22 -7.10 18.62
CA GLY A 30 -20.28 -6.51 17.81
C GLY A 30 -21.66 -7.13 18.04
N VAL A 31 -21.88 -7.66 19.24
CA VAL A 31 -23.17 -8.22 19.68
C VAL A 31 -23.76 -7.31 20.74
N ARG A 32 -25.07 -7.08 20.70
CA ARG A 32 -25.80 -6.35 21.73
C ARG A 32 -26.93 -7.19 22.31
N ILE A 33 -27.23 -6.94 23.58
CA ILE A 33 -28.37 -7.52 24.27
C ILE A 33 -29.53 -6.54 24.19
N GLU A 34 -30.63 -6.99 23.63
CA GLU A 34 -31.91 -6.28 23.65
C GLU A 34 -32.81 -6.95 24.67
N ARG A 35 -33.13 -6.22 25.74
CA ARG A 35 -34.21 -6.59 26.65
C ARG A 35 -35.50 -6.13 25.98
N SER A 36 -36.12 -7.02 25.21
CA SER A 36 -37.43 -6.71 24.62
C SER A 36 -38.50 -7.02 25.66
N PRO A 37 -39.24 -6.02 26.18
CA PRO A 37 -40.53 -6.33 26.80
C PRO A 37 -41.42 -6.99 25.76
N ALA A 38 -42.36 -7.84 26.20
CA ALA A 38 -43.36 -8.41 25.30
C ALA A 38 -44.03 -7.27 24.52
N GLY A 39 -43.96 -7.30 23.18
CA GLY A 39 -44.57 -6.28 22.33
C GLY A 39 -46.10 -6.36 22.37
N GLY A 40 -46.79 -5.21 22.31
CA GLY A 40 -48.25 -5.09 22.29
C GLY A 40 -48.84 -4.42 23.55
N SER A 41 -50.16 -4.54 23.74
CA SER A 41 -50.95 -4.13 24.92
C SER A 41 -50.68 -4.99 26.17
N ALA A 42 -49.45 -5.47 26.32
CA ALA A 42 -49.00 -6.18 27.50
C ALA A 42 -48.97 -5.24 28.71
N SER A 43 -49.52 -5.69 29.83
CA SER A 43 -49.56 -4.95 31.10
C SER A 43 -48.15 -4.55 31.56
N THR A 44 -48.03 -3.51 32.38
CA THR A 44 -46.77 -3.05 32.96
C THR A 44 -46.00 -4.18 33.65
N ALA A 45 -46.71 -5.07 34.35
CA ALA A 45 -46.14 -6.27 34.98
C ALA A 45 -45.53 -7.27 33.98
N ALA A 46 -46.11 -7.42 32.78
CA ALA A 46 -45.59 -8.26 31.71
C ALA A 46 -44.36 -7.65 30.98
N LYS A 47 -44.16 -6.33 31.10
CA LYS A 47 -42.95 -5.66 30.61
C LYS A 47 -41.77 -5.84 31.58
N GLU A 48 -42.04 -5.87 32.88
CA GLU A 48 -41.03 -6.10 33.92
C GLU A 48 -40.60 -7.57 34.00
N THR A 49 -41.51 -8.50 33.75
CA THR A 49 -41.24 -9.93 33.65
C THR A 49 -40.82 -10.35 32.23
N CYS A 50 -39.77 -9.74 31.68
CA CYS A 50 -39.19 -10.18 30.41
C CYS A 50 -38.72 -11.64 30.55
N LYS A 51 -39.46 -12.64 30.03
CA LYS A 51 -39.09 -14.07 30.15
C LYS A 51 -37.79 -14.44 29.43
N TYR A 52 -37.36 -13.61 28.50
CA TYR A 52 -36.15 -13.78 27.70
C TYR A 52 -35.59 -12.42 27.28
N ALA A 53 -34.29 -12.36 27.02
CA ALA A 53 -33.67 -11.28 26.24
C ALA A 53 -33.24 -11.82 24.88
N ARG A 54 -32.87 -10.92 23.97
CA ARG A 54 -32.44 -11.26 22.62
C ARG A 54 -31.02 -10.74 22.39
N LEU A 55 -30.09 -11.63 22.10
CA LEU A 55 -28.80 -11.27 21.52
C LEU A 55 -28.99 -10.98 20.04
N ARG A 56 -28.42 -9.87 19.58
CA ARG A 56 -28.36 -9.51 18.16
C ARG A 56 -26.94 -9.23 17.73
N ALA A 57 -26.52 -9.90 16.66
CA ALA A 57 -25.29 -9.55 15.96
C ALA A 57 -25.47 -8.22 15.21
N GLY A 58 -24.40 -7.44 15.14
CA GLY A 58 -24.34 -6.21 14.36
C GLY A 58 -24.52 -6.46 12.85
N ARG A 59 -24.73 -5.38 12.10
CA ARG A 59 -24.94 -5.44 10.65
C ARG A 59 -23.78 -6.20 9.96
N GLY A 60 -24.14 -7.18 9.13
CA GLY A 60 -23.17 -7.99 8.37
C GLY A 60 -22.42 -9.04 9.19
N LYS A 61 -22.73 -9.21 10.48
CA LYS A 61 -22.14 -10.23 11.34
C LYS A 61 -23.15 -11.31 11.71
N LEU A 62 -22.64 -12.48 12.06
CA LEU A 62 -23.42 -13.61 12.57
C LEU A 62 -22.92 -13.96 13.97
N LEU A 63 -23.81 -14.51 14.80
CA LEU A 63 -23.44 -15.12 16.07
C LEU A 63 -22.68 -16.43 15.82
N PRO A 64 -22.03 -17.03 16.84
CA PRO A 64 -21.31 -18.31 16.69
C PRO A 64 -22.17 -19.46 16.16
N ASN A 65 -23.48 -19.39 16.35
CA ASN A 65 -24.44 -20.36 15.81
C ASN A 65 -24.86 -20.11 14.34
N GLY A 66 -24.21 -19.17 13.64
CA GLY A 66 -24.53 -18.79 12.27
C GLY A 66 -25.81 -17.97 12.11
N LYS A 67 -26.51 -17.61 13.19
CA LYS A 67 -27.77 -16.84 13.15
C LYS A 67 -27.52 -15.36 13.47
N LYS A 68 -28.42 -14.49 13.02
CA LYS A 68 -28.37 -13.04 13.34
C LYS A 68 -28.84 -12.72 14.76
N SER A 69 -29.61 -13.61 15.39
CA SER A 69 -30.10 -13.43 16.74
C SER A 69 -30.30 -14.73 17.49
N LEU A 70 -30.19 -14.67 18.80
CA LEU A 70 -30.39 -15.78 19.73
C LEU A 70 -31.21 -15.29 20.92
N TYR A 71 -32.25 -16.04 21.29
CA TYR A 71 -32.99 -15.79 22.52
C TYR A 71 -32.22 -16.37 23.71
N ILE A 72 -32.10 -15.59 24.78
CA ILE A 72 -31.39 -15.96 26.00
C ILE A 72 -32.34 -15.85 27.20
N PRO A 73 -32.27 -16.81 28.15
CA PRO A 73 -33.03 -16.72 29.40
C PRO A 73 -32.50 -15.59 30.27
N VAL A 74 -33.36 -15.04 31.12
CA VAL A 74 -33.09 -13.87 31.98
C VAL A 74 -31.87 -14.09 32.87
N GLU A 75 -31.76 -15.28 33.44
CA GLU A 75 -30.68 -15.70 34.34
C GLU A 75 -29.30 -15.56 33.68
N LYS A 76 -29.22 -15.76 32.36
CA LYS A 76 -27.97 -15.68 31.60
C LYS A 76 -27.67 -14.28 31.08
N ILE A 77 -28.56 -13.30 31.26
CA ILE A 77 -28.33 -11.93 30.76
C ILE A 77 -27.04 -11.36 31.32
N ALA A 78 -26.79 -11.50 32.62
CA ALA A 78 -25.57 -10.98 33.25
C ALA A 78 -24.31 -11.60 32.64
N GLN A 79 -24.29 -12.92 32.43
CA GLN A 79 -23.18 -13.61 31.79
C GLN A 79 -22.89 -13.07 30.38
N TYR A 80 -23.93 -12.94 29.55
CA TYR A 80 -23.77 -12.42 28.19
C TYR A 80 -23.41 -10.93 28.18
N GLN A 81 -23.86 -10.16 29.15
CA GLN A 81 -23.51 -8.75 29.29
C GLN A 81 -22.00 -8.61 29.51
N VAL A 82 -21.44 -9.39 30.43
CA VAL A 82 -19.99 -9.47 30.68
C VAL A 82 -19.23 -9.88 29.41
N ALA A 83 -19.73 -10.87 28.65
CA ALA A 83 -19.12 -11.29 27.40
C ALA A 83 -19.16 -10.20 26.30
N CYS A 84 -20.26 -9.45 26.20
CA CYS A 84 -20.38 -8.29 25.30
C CYS A 84 -19.42 -7.16 25.71
N ASP A 85 -19.31 -6.88 27.00
CA ASP A 85 -18.43 -5.83 27.53
C ASP A 85 -16.97 -6.17 27.29
N ARG A 86 -16.58 -7.42 27.56
CA ARG A 86 -15.27 -7.97 27.22
C ARG A 86 -15.00 -7.89 25.71
N GLY A 87 -15.96 -8.25 24.88
CA GLY A 87 -15.84 -8.14 23.42
C GLY A 87 -15.61 -6.70 22.93
N ARG A 88 -16.21 -5.70 23.57
CA ARG A 88 -15.94 -4.28 23.30
C ARG A 88 -14.51 -3.90 23.69
N GLN A 89 -14.04 -4.33 24.84
CA GLN A 89 -12.68 -4.06 25.31
C GLN A 89 -11.63 -4.73 24.40
N VAL A 90 -11.83 -5.99 24.03
CA VAL A 90 -10.97 -6.70 23.05
C VAL A 90 -10.89 -5.89 21.75
N GLN A 91 -12.04 -5.48 21.20
CA GLN A 91 -12.07 -4.72 19.95
C GLN A 91 -11.34 -3.37 20.06
N GLN A 92 -11.45 -2.67 21.20
CA GLN A 92 -10.75 -1.42 21.44
C GLN A 92 -9.23 -1.61 21.52
N LEU A 93 -8.77 -2.68 22.19
CA LEU A 93 -7.35 -3.00 22.29
C LEU A 93 -6.78 -3.39 20.91
N GLU A 94 -7.49 -4.22 20.15
CA GLU A 94 -7.09 -4.59 18.78
C GLU A 94 -6.94 -3.36 17.88
N GLN A 95 -7.89 -2.44 17.92
CA GLN A 95 -7.81 -1.18 17.16
C GLN A 95 -6.63 -0.30 17.59
N ARG A 96 -6.35 -0.20 18.89
CA ARG A 96 -5.19 0.56 19.40
C ARG A 96 -3.87 -0.05 18.93
N ILE A 97 -3.76 -1.39 18.97
CA ILE A 97 -2.59 -2.12 18.47
C ILE A 97 -2.39 -1.85 16.98
N GLU A 98 -3.45 -1.90 16.16
CA GLU A 98 -3.38 -1.57 14.73
C GLU A 98 -2.93 -0.13 14.49
N CYS A 99 -3.43 0.84 15.27
CA CYS A 99 -2.99 2.23 15.19
C CYS A 99 -1.48 2.37 15.47
N ILE A 100 -0.97 1.71 16.52
CA ILE A 100 0.46 1.74 16.86
C ILE A 100 1.29 1.07 15.76
N LYS A 101 0.87 -0.09 15.24
CA LYS A 101 1.53 -0.77 14.10
C LYS A 101 1.62 0.16 12.88
N ALA A 102 0.56 0.90 12.59
CA ALA A 102 0.56 1.88 11.51
C ALA A 102 1.52 3.06 11.76
N GLN A 103 1.64 3.52 13.01
CA GLN A 103 2.60 4.57 13.38
C GLN A 103 4.05 4.10 13.25
N ILE A 104 4.35 2.88 13.68
CA ILE A 104 5.68 2.25 13.49
C ILE A 104 6.01 2.21 12.00
N ARG A 105 5.11 1.65 11.16
CA ARG A 105 5.32 1.56 9.71
C ARG A 105 5.58 2.91 9.06
N LYS A 106 4.85 3.97 9.44
CA LYS A 106 5.07 5.34 8.93
C LYS A 106 6.44 5.87 9.34
N THR A 107 6.83 5.64 10.58
CA THR A 107 8.12 6.07 11.13
C THR A 107 9.27 5.38 10.37
N GLU A 108 9.19 4.06 10.19
CA GLU A 108 10.16 3.28 9.41
C GLU A 108 10.26 3.76 7.96
N GLN A 109 9.13 3.99 7.28
CA GLN A 109 9.11 4.54 5.91
C GLN A 109 9.79 5.91 5.81
N SER A 110 9.54 6.80 6.78
CA SER A 110 10.18 8.12 6.80
C SER A 110 11.69 8.04 7.05
N GLN A 111 12.13 7.12 7.91
CA GLN A 111 13.55 6.87 8.17
C GLN A 111 14.25 6.32 6.92
N TYR A 112 13.61 5.38 6.22
CA TYR A 112 14.12 4.84 4.96
C TYR A 112 14.28 5.93 3.89
N ARG A 113 13.25 6.78 3.70
CA ARG A 113 13.32 7.94 2.77
C ARG A 113 14.46 8.90 3.14
N ARG A 114 14.58 9.25 4.43
CA ARG A 114 15.65 10.15 4.90
C ARG A 114 17.04 9.55 4.69
N TRP A 115 17.17 8.23 4.83
CA TRP A 115 18.41 7.51 4.55
C TRP A 115 18.73 7.51 3.05
N ASP A 116 17.76 7.23 2.17
CA ASP A 116 17.93 7.33 0.71
C ASP A 116 18.33 8.76 0.29
N ASP A 117 17.65 9.79 0.80
CA ASP A 117 17.97 11.20 0.52
C ASP A 117 19.40 11.57 0.94
N LYS A 118 19.86 11.09 2.10
CA LYS A 118 21.24 11.32 2.57
C LYS A 118 22.26 10.62 1.68
N SER A 119 22.00 9.38 1.29
CA SER A 119 22.86 8.60 0.39
C SER A 119 22.97 9.25 -0.99
N ARG A 120 21.87 9.82 -1.51
CA ARG A 120 21.85 10.60 -2.76
C ARG A 120 22.63 11.91 -2.65
N LYS A 121 22.48 12.65 -1.54
CA LYS A 121 23.22 13.92 -1.30
C LYS A 121 24.72 13.71 -1.18
N GLY A 122 25.17 12.61 -0.58
CA GLY A 122 26.59 12.25 -0.51
C GLY A 122 27.23 12.08 -1.90
N ARG A 123 26.52 11.46 -2.85
CA ARG A 123 26.99 11.34 -4.24
C ARG A 123 26.98 12.66 -5.01
N ASN A 124 26.02 13.55 -4.74
CA ASN A 124 25.95 14.85 -5.41
C ASN A 124 26.96 15.87 -4.88
N ASN A 125 27.35 15.80 -3.60
CA ASN A 125 28.39 16.68 -3.05
C ASN A 125 29.81 16.29 -3.47
N VAL A 126 30.07 15.02 -3.81
CA VAL A 126 31.35 14.60 -4.41
C VAL A 126 31.47 15.01 -5.89
N ARG A 127 30.36 15.38 -6.55
CA ARG A 127 30.30 15.77 -7.98
C ARG A 127 30.11 17.26 -8.24
N LYS A 128 30.38 18.13 -7.27
CA LYS A 128 30.52 19.57 -7.52
C LYS A 128 31.96 20.01 -7.28
N PRO A 129 32.87 19.84 -8.27
CA PRO A 129 34.08 20.65 -8.26
C PRO A 129 33.64 22.12 -8.34
N ASN A 130 34.04 22.89 -7.34
CA ASN A 130 33.92 24.34 -7.34
C ASN A 130 34.93 24.89 -8.35
N LEU A 131 34.57 24.92 -9.63
CA LEU A 131 35.39 25.57 -10.66
C LEU A 131 35.17 27.08 -10.57
N GLN A 132 36.05 27.75 -9.82
CA GLN A 132 36.43 29.11 -10.16
C GLN A 132 37.24 29.01 -11.46
N VAL A 133 36.60 29.44 -12.56
CA VAL A 133 37.22 29.43 -13.88
C VAL A 133 38.16 30.62 -13.98
N THR A 134 39.45 30.38 -13.76
CA THR A 134 40.54 31.13 -14.36
C THR A 134 41.22 30.18 -15.34
N HIS A 135 41.08 30.45 -16.64
CA HIS A 135 41.69 29.63 -17.68
C HIS A 135 43.19 29.91 -17.78
N PRO A 136 44.04 28.88 -17.64
CA PRO A 136 45.15 28.69 -18.56
C PRO A 136 45.06 27.33 -19.28
N ALA A 137 45.83 27.24 -20.36
CA ALA A 137 45.71 26.31 -21.48
C ALA A 137 45.49 24.81 -21.14
N LEU A 138 44.62 24.19 -21.95
CA LEU A 138 44.20 22.79 -21.94
C LEU A 138 45.34 21.78 -21.90
N GLU A 139 45.31 20.91 -20.90
CA GLU A 139 45.94 19.58 -20.93
C GLU A 139 44.80 18.55 -20.81
N VAL A 140 44.53 17.83 -21.90
CA VAL A 140 43.43 16.86 -22.00
C VAL A 140 43.88 15.54 -21.37
N LEU A 141 43.32 15.21 -20.20
CA LEU A 141 43.45 13.87 -19.63
C LEU A 141 42.40 12.96 -20.29
N GLU A 142 42.85 12.15 -21.25
CA GLU A 142 42.08 11.05 -21.83
C GLU A 142 41.96 9.94 -20.78
N ILE A 143 40.82 9.89 -20.09
CA ILE A 143 40.46 8.77 -19.21
C ILE A 143 39.86 7.68 -20.10
N ASP A 144 40.59 6.58 -20.27
CA ASP A 144 40.07 5.43 -21.00
C ASP A 144 38.79 4.89 -20.33
N PRO A 145 37.67 4.79 -21.07
CA PRO A 145 36.42 4.30 -20.52
C PRO A 145 36.54 2.82 -20.12
N PRO A 146 35.92 2.40 -19.00
CA PRO A 146 35.90 0.99 -18.62
C PRO A 146 35.21 0.16 -19.71
N LEU A 147 35.67 -1.08 -19.90
CA LEU A 147 35.09 -2.00 -20.88
C LEU A 147 33.56 -2.09 -20.71
N PRO A 148 32.77 -1.90 -21.79
CA PRO A 148 31.32 -1.93 -21.69
C PRO A 148 30.85 -3.32 -21.24
N PRO A 149 29.88 -3.40 -20.31
CA PRO A 149 29.35 -4.68 -19.86
C PRO A 149 28.73 -5.42 -21.05
N THR A 150 29.05 -6.71 -21.18
CA THR A 150 28.51 -7.60 -22.21
C THR A 150 27.10 -8.08 -21.91
N THR A 151 26.60 -7.85 -20.69
CA THR A 151 25.25 -8.23 -20.29
C THR A 151 24.21 -7.26 -20.85
N PRO A 152 23.14 -7.76 -21.49
CA PRO A 152 22.05 -6.91 -21.95
C PRO A 152 21.29 -6.29 -20.78
N ALA A 153 20.93 -5.01 -20.91
CA ALA A 153 20.15 -4.24 -19.95
C ALA A 153 18.89 -3.72 -20.63
N ALA A 154 17.76 -3.70 -19.91
CA ALA A 154 16.53 -3.11 -20.41
C ALA A 154 16.18 -1.82 -19.67
N ILE A 155 15.79 -0.81 -20.45
CA ILE A 155 15.33 0.48 -19.98
C ILE A 155 13.82 0.55 -20.23
N LEU A 156 13.05 0.78 -19.17
CA LEU A 156 11.62 1.05 -19.28
C LEU A 156 11.42 2.51 -19.69
N VAL A 157 10.60 2.75 -20.71
CA VAL A 157 10.24 4.10 -21.18
C VAL A 157 8.79 4.36 -20.87
N LEU A 158 8.53 5.38 -20.05
CA LEU A 158 7.18 5.75 -19.63
C LEU A 158 6.81 7.11 -20.21
N TYR A 159 5.68 7.16 -20.92
CA TYR A 159 5.09 8.41 -21.37
C TYR A 159 4.13 8.90 -20.30
N ARG A 160 4.50 9.94 -19.56
CA ARG A 160 3.69 10.54 -18.49
C ARG A 160 4.07 12.00 -18.27
N GLN A 161 3.18 12.77 -17.65
CA GLN A 161 3.41 14.21 -17.45
C GLN A 161 4.24 14.47 -16.18
N SER A 162 4.04 13.68 -15.14
CA SER A 162 4.84 13.70 -13.91
C SER A 162 4.79 12.34 -13.19
N PRO A 163 5.65 12.11 -12.18
CA PRO A 163 5.72 10.82 -11.48
C PRO A 163 4.41 10.33 -10.86
N ASN A 164 3.52 11.25 -10.49
CA ASN A 164 2.24 10.96 -9.85
C ASN A 164 1.05 10.93 -10.82
N THR A 165 1.29 11.11 -12.13
CA THR A 165 0.24 11.06 -13.15
C THR A 165 0.08 9.66 -13.74
N PRO A 166 -1.13 9.29 -14.20
CA PRO A 166 -1.35 8.04 -14.92
C PRO A 166 -0.38 7.88 -16.10
N VAL A 167 0.07 6.65 -16.32
CA VAL A 167 0.92 6.33 -17.47
C VAL A 167 0.08 6.38 -18.74
N HIS A 168 0.49 7.21 -19.69
CA HIS A 168 -0.19 7.34 -20.97
C HIS A 168 0.20 6.23 -21.95
N ALA A 169 1.50 5.89 -22.01
CA ALA A 169 2.01 4.79 -22.81
C ALA A 169 3.26 4.17 -22.18
N VAL A 170 3.54 2.91 -22.52
CA VAL A 170 4.70 2.15 -22.06
C VAL A 170 5.48 1.62 -23.27
N ALA A 171 6.80 1.76 -23.24
CA ALA A 171 7.72 1.19 -24.20
C ALA A 171 8.97 0.63 -23.48
N ALA A 172 9.84 -0.08 -24.19
CA ALA A 172 11.11 -0.54 -23.63
C ALA A 172 12.22 -0.55 -24.67
N GLU A 173 13.45 -0.31 -24.21
CA GLU A 173 14.65 -0.38 -25.04
C GLU A 173 15.62 -1.40 -24.40
N VAL A 174 16.24 -2.26 -25.20
CA VAL A 174 17.26 -3.21 -24.73
C VAL A 174 18.61 -2.82 -25.33
N TRP A 175 19.61 -2.71 -24.46
CA TRP A 175 20.95 -2.25 -24.79
C TRP A 175 21.98 -3.30 -24.39
N LYS A 176 23.05 -3.43 -25.18
CA LYS A 176 24.24 -4.25 -24.86
C LYS A 176 25.47 -3.38 -25.12
N GLY A 177 26.15 -2.97 -24.04
CA GLY A 177 27.15 -1.91 -24.13
C GLY A 177 26.56 -0.61 -24.67
N SER A 178 27.12 -0.10 -25.78
CA SER A 178 26.66 1.11 -26.46
C SER A 178 25.63 0.86 -27.57
N GLN A 179 25.27 -0.40 -27.84
CA GLN A 179 24.39 -0.77 -28.95
C GLN A 179 22.97 -1.06 -28.45
N LYS A 180 21.96 -0.40 -29.04
CA LYS A 180 20.56 -0.79 -28.87
C LYS A 180 20.28 -2.04 -29.70
N ILE A 181 19.96 -3.15 -29.04
CA ILE A 181 19.73 -4.46 -29.68
C ILE A 181 18.26 -4.78 -29.88
N ALA A 182 17.35 -4.17 -29.12
CA ALA A 182 15.91 -4.31 -29.32
C ALA A 182 15.14 -3.08 -28.84
N GLU A 183 13.95 -2.89 -29.42
CA GLU A 183 13.02 -1.84 -29.02
C GLU A 183 11.61 -2.40 -29.06
N VAL A 184 10.88 -2.22 -27.96
CA VAL A 184 9.46 -2.50 -27.86
C VAL A 184 8.72 -1.20 -28.09
N LYS A 185 7.93 -1.16 -29.17
CA LYS A 185 7.18 0.02 -29.57
C LYS A 185 6.22 0.46 -28.46
N PRO A 186 5.99 1.78 -28.30
CA PRO A 186 5.07 2.27 -27.29
C PRO A 186 3.64 1.75 -27.49
N VAL A 187 3.01 1.35 -26.39
CA VAL A 187 1.61 0.91 -26.34
C VAL A 187 0.84 1.84 -25.43
N HIS A 188 -0.33 2.32 -25.89
CA HIS A 188 -1.20 3.15 -25.06
C HIS A 188 -1.71 2.38 -23.85
N CYS A 189 -1.60 3.04 -22.70
CA CYS A 189 -2.18 2.60 -21.44
C CYS A 189 -3.31 3.53 -20.96
N MET A 190 -3.65 4.55 -21.75
CA MET A 190 -4.73 5.49 -21.43
C MET A 190 -6.05 4.72 -21.23
N GLY A 191 -6.69 4.92 -20.07
CA GLY A 191 -7.92 4.20 -19.69
C GLY A 191 -7.69 2.85 -18.99
N MET A 192 -6.46 2.34 -18.93
CA MET A 192 -6.13 1.16 -18.13
C MET A 192 -5.99 1.54 -16.65
N ARG A 193 -6.46 0.67 -15.75
CA ARG A 193 -6.20 0.80 -14.32
C ARG A 193 -4.74 0.49 -14.00
N ALA A 194 -4.22 1.05 -12.91
CA ALA A 194 -2.80 0.94 -12.53
C ALA A 194 -2.31 -0.50 -12.34
N ASP A 195 -3.17 -1.39 -11.83
CA ASP A 195 -2.92 -2.83 -11.72
C ASP A 195 -2.69 -3.47 -13.10
N LYS A 196 -3.52 -3.14 -14.09
CA LYS A 196 -3.39 -3.66 -15.46
C LYS A 196 -2.13 -3.16 -16.16
N VAL A 197 -1.73 -1.91 -15.91
CA VAL A 197 -0.46 -1.38 -16.43
C VAL A 197 0.73 -2.11 -15.78
N ALA A 198 0.68 -2.35 -14.47
CA ALA A 198 1.72 -3.10 -13.77
C ALA A 198 1.82 -4.56 -14.29
N ASP A 199 0.69 -5.21 -14.53
CA ASP A 199 0.65 -6.57 -15.10
C ASP A 199 1.23 -6.60 -16.52
N TYR A 200 0.92 -5.60 -17.35
CA TYR A 200 1.51 -5.46 -18.68
C TYR A 200 3.04 -5.31 -18.62
N ILE A 201 3.56 -4.48 -17.71
CA ILE A 201 5.01 -4.30 -17.54
C ILE A 201 5.70 -5.61 -17.10
N LYS A 202 5.03 -6.43 -16.27
CA LYS A 202 5.56 -7.76 -15.89
C LYS A 202 5.58 -8.73 -17.07
N GLN A 203 4.53 -8.75 -17.89
CA GLN A 203 4.48 -9.57 -19.11
C GLN A 203 5.55 -9.15 -20.11
N LEU A 204 5.77 -7.84 -20.23
CA LEU A 204 6.83 -7.26 -21.04
C LEU A 204 8.21 -7.73 -20.57
N LEU A 205 8.49 -7.65 -19.27
CA LEU A 205 9.73 -8.15 -18.69
C LEU A 205 9.92 -9.66 -18.91
N THR A 206 8.84 -10.44 -18.78
CA THR A 206 8.86 -11.89 -19.04
C THR A 206 9.26 -12.18 -20.49
N SER A 207 8.72 -11.42 -21.44
CA SER A 207 9.05 -11.54 -22.87
C SER A 207 10.51 -11.15 -23.15
N LEU A 208 10.98 -10.06 -22.54
CA LEU A 208 12.38 -9.63 -22.65
C LEU A 208 13.35 -10.61 -21.98
N ASN A 209 12.95 -11.27 -20.90
CA ASN A 209 13.74 -12.31 -20.25
C ASN A 209 13.92 -13.52 -21.18
N GLN A 210 12.85 -13.97 -21.84
CA GLN A 210 12.90 -15.10 -22.77
C GLN A 210 13.80 -14.83 -23.97
N GLN A 211 13.82 -13.60 -24.49
CA GLN A 211 14.57 -13.25 -25.70
C GLN A 211 16.01 -12.78 -25.44
N PHE A 212 16.23 -12.05 -24.34
CA PHE A 212 17.48 -11.34 -24.08
C PHE A 212 18.08 -11.64 -22.70
N ALA A 213 17.53 -12.59 -21.93
CA ALA A 213 17.97 -12.93 -20.57
C ALA A 213 17.96 -11.74 -19.57
N VAL A 214 17.16 -10.71 -19.86
CA VAL A 214 16.98 -9.56 -18.96
C VAL A 214 16.10 -9.97 -17.78
N THR A 215 16.58 -9.79 -16.55
CA THR A 215 15.84 -10.19 -15.33
C THR A 215 15.10 -9.03 -14.65
N LYS A 216 15.50 -7.78 -14.93
CA LYS A 216 14.89 -6.57 -14.40
C LYS A 216 15.09 -5.40 -15.35
N PHE A 217 14.27 -4.35 -15.19
CA PHE A 217 14.57 -3.05 -15.76
C PHE A 217 15.63 -2.34 -14.92
N GLU A 218 16.41 -1.47 -15.54
CA GLU A 218 17.32 -0.57 -14.84
C GLU A 218 16.56 0.40 -13.92
N ASP A 219 17.20 0.78 -12.80
CA ASP A 219 16.60 1.69 -11.81
C ASP A 219 16.32 3.08 -12.40
N VAL A 220 17.02 3.42 -13.49
CA VAL A 220 16.81 4.64 -14.26
C VAL A 220 15.74 4.41 -15.33
N VAL A 221 14.51 4.76 -15.00
CA VAL A 221 13.38 4.78 -15.96
C VAL A 221 13.46 6.05 -16.80
N LYS A 222 13.29 5.91 -18.13
CA LYS A 222 13.24 7.04 -19.05
C LYS A 222 11.83 7.62 -19.08
N GLU A 223 11.64 8.78 -18.46
CA GLU A 223 10.37 9.50 -18.48
C GLU A 223 10.30 10.45 -19.66
N VAL A 224 9.25 10.30 -20.47
CA VAL A 224 9.03 11.10 -21.68
C VAL A 224 7.71 11.87 -21.53
N PRO A 225 7.65 13.17 -21.84
CA PRO A 225 6.41 13.93 -21.83
C PRO A 225 5.35 13.31 -22.74
N VAL A 226 4.08 13.35 -22.32
CA VAL A 226 2.96 12.73 -23.07
C VAL A 226 2.79 13.29 -24.48
N GLN A 227 3.18 14.54 -24.72
CA GLN A 227 3.14 15.20 -26.04
C GLN A 227 4.02 14.48 -27.06
N ASN A 228 5.07 13.79 -26.59
CA ASN A 228 6.03 13.08 -27.43
C ASN A 228 5.62 11.61 -27.66
N CYS A 229 4.39 11.21 -27.30
CA CYS A 229 3.89 9.86 -27.57
C CYS A 229 3.83 9.59 -29.09
N PRO A 230 4.55 8.58 -29.62
CA PRO A 230 4.60 8.33 -31.07
C PRO A 230 3.46 7.43 -31.58
N VAL A 231 2.56 6.96 -30.72
CA VAL A 231 1.46 6.05 -31.10
C VAL A 231 0.41 6.82 -31.92
N ILE A 232 -0.11 6.20 -32.98
CA ILE A 232 -1.13 6.80 -33.87
C ILE A 232 -2.34 5.84 -33.94
N PRO A 233 -3.59 6.30 -33.74
CA PRO A 233 -3.99 7.66 -33.32
C PRO A 233 -3.78 7.88 -31.81
N CYS A 234 -3.12 8.98 -31.41
CA CYS A 234 -2.97 9.36 -30.00
C CYS A 234 -4.07 10.31 -29.54
N PRO A 235 -4.80 9.99 -28.45
CA PRO A 235 -5.92 10.82 -27.97
C PRO A 235 -5.45 12.20 -27.47
N LEU A 236 -4.20 12.33 -27.04
CA LEU A 236 -3.63 13.60 -26.57
C LEU A 236 -3.05 14.47 -27.71
N LYS A 237 -3.01 13.95 -28.95
CA LYS A 237 -2.55 14.67 -30.15
C LYS A 237 -3.70 15.10 -31.05
N LEU A 238 -4.96 14.82 -30.69
CA LEU A 238 -6.11 15.29 -31.44
C LEU A 238 -6.25 16.80 -31.23
N THR A 239 -5.63 17.57 -32.12
CA THR A 239 -6.03 18.94 -32.41
C THR A 239 -7.46 18.88 -32.94
N VAL A 240 -8.43 19.17 -32.10
CA VAL A 240 -9.80 19.43 -32.54
C VAL A 240 -9.75 20.71 -33.38
N PRO A 241 -10.12 20.70 -34.68
CA PRO A 241 -10.42 21.95 -35.35
C PRO A 241 -11.69 22.49 -34.67
N VAL A 242 -11.55 23.61 -33.97
CA VAL A 242 -12.70 24.35 -33.44
C VAL A 242 -13.46 24.89 -34.66
N PRO A 243 -14.74 24.53 -34.86
CA PRO A 243 -15.57 25.12 -35.91
C PRO A 243 -15.89 26.60 -35.63
#